data_AF-S2Y5Q1-F1
#
_entry.id   AF-S2Y5Q1-F1
#
_cell.length_a   1.000
_cell.length_b   1.000
_cell.length_c   1.000
_cell.angle_alpha   90.00
_cell.angle_beta   90.00
_cell.angle_gamma   90.00
#
_symmetry.space_group_name_H-M   'P 1'
#
loop_
_entity.id
_entity.type
_entity.pdbx_description
1 polymer ?
#
loop_
_entity_poly.entity_id
_entity_poly.type
_entity_poly.pdbx_seq_one_letter_code
_entity_poly.pdbx_strand_id
1 'polypeptide(L)' 'MKQWELIRLRKEGGLTQKKMAEILDIDISTYVYKENGKKQFNANEMFMISELLDKKIEDIFLPSNSILNRVCECKSI' A
#
# COMPACT_ATOMS: atom_id res chain seq x y z
N MET A 1 -3.20 3.19 -10.82
CA MET A 1 -1.79 3.59 -10.63
C MET A 1 -1.06 2.45 -9.94
N LYS A 2 0.15 2.10 -10.37
CA LYS A 2 0.92 0.98 -9.81
C LYS A 2 1.41 1.30 -8.40
N GLN A 3 1.32 0.34 -7.49
CA GLN A 3 1.69 0.45 -6.07
C GLN A 3 3.19 0.18 -5.88
N TRP A 4 4.03 1.14 -6.29
CA TRP A 4 5.48 0.95 -6.30
C TRP A 4 6.09 0.76 -4.91
N GLU A 5 5.59 1.48 -3.90
CA GLU A 5 6.13 1.40 -2.54
C GLU A 5 5.83 0.04 -1.90
N LEU A 6 4.60 -0.46 -2.04
CA LEU A 6 4.26 -1.83 -1.65
C LEU A 6 5.16 -2.87 -2.32
N ILE A 7 5.39 -2.74 -3.63
CA ILE A 7 6.25 -3.67 -4.39
C ILE A 7 7.69 -3.65 -3.87
N ARG A 8 8.20 -2.48 -3.51
CA ARG A 8 9.54 -2.30 -2.94
C ARG A 8 9.61 -2.97 -1.57
N LEU A 9 8.75 -2.58 -0.64
CA LEU A 9 8.75 -3.05 0.76
C LEU A 9 8.61 -4.57 0.85
N ARG A 10 7.68 -5.17 0.11
CA ARG A 10 7.52 -6.63 0.15
C ARG A 10 8.75 -7.36 -0.38
N LYS A 11 9.45 -6.80 -1.38
CA LYS A 11 10.65 -7.41 -1.96
C LYS A 11 11.83 -7.31 -1.02
N GLU A 12 11.98 -6.17 -0.34
CA GLU A 12 12.95 -6.00 0.75
C GLU A 12 12.70 -7.01 1.87
N GLY A 13 11.43 -7.31 2.17
CA GLY A 13 11.02 -8.36 3.11
C GLY A 13 11.02 -9.80 2.56
N GLY A 14 11.47 -10.04 1.32
CA GLY A 14 11.50 -11.38 0.73
C GLY A 14 10.12 -12.01 0.41
N LEU A 15 9.05 -11.21 0.39
CA LEU A 15 7.68 -11.65 0.17
C LEU A 15 7.34 -11.70 -1.33
N THR A 16 6.97 -12.89 -1.79
CA THR A 16 6.47 -13.11 -3.16
C THR A 16 5.02 -12.67 -3.31
N GLN A 17 4.58 -12.41 -4.55
CA GLN A 17 3.17 -12.10 -4.82
C GLN A 17 2.23 -13.23 -4.41
N LYS A 18 2.68 -14.49 -4.55
CA LYS A 18 1.96 -15.67 -4.07
C LYS A 18 1.79 -15.63 -2.55
N LYS A 19 2.87 -15.36 -1.81
CA LYS A 19 2.82 -15.30 -0.36
C LYS A 19 1.91 -14.19 0.16
N MET A 20 1.94 -13.03 -0.49
CA MET A 20 1.02 -11.93 -0.18
C MET A 20 -0.44 -12.32 -0.41
N ALA A 21 -0.73 -12.99 -1.53
CA ALA A 21 -2.08 -13.47 -1.83
C ALA A 21 -2.58 -14.50 -0.81
N GLU A 22 -1.71 -15.42 -0.37
CA GLU A 22 -2.00 -16.38 0.70
C GLU A 22 -2.30 -15.70 2.04
N ILE A 23 -1.54 -14.66 2.42
CA ILE A 23 -1.75 -13.92 3.68
C ILE A 23 -3.08 -13.16 3.66
N LEU A 24 -3.46 -12.62 2.51
CA LEU A 24 -4.68 -11.83 2.35
C LEU A 24 -5.92 -12.67 2.03
N ASP A 25 -5.75 -13.99 1.90
CA ASP A 25 -6.80 -14.93 1.49
C ASP A 25 -7.50 -14.52 0.18
N ILE A 26 -6.69 -14.19 -0.84
CA ILE A 26 -7.17 -13.83 -2.18
C ILE A 26 -6.43 -14.59 -3.26
N ASP A 27 -7.00 -14.64 -4.46
CA ASP A 27 -6.32 -15.18 -5.62
C ASP A 27 -5.08 -14.36 -6.00
N ILE A 28 -4.02 -15.05 -6.45
CA ILE A 28 -2.75 -14.43 -6.85
C ILE A 28 -2.93 -13.40 -7.97
N SER A 29 -3.81 -13.65 -8.94
CA SER A 29 -4.09 -12.69 -10.02
C SER A 29 -4.77 -11.43 -9.47
N THR A 30 -5.63 -11.58 -8.46
CA THR A 30 -6.25 -10.44 -7.78
C THR A 30 -5.21 -9.59 -7.07
N TYR A 31 -4.27 -10.20 -6.36
CA TYR A 31 -3.16 -9.47 -5.75
C TYR A 31 -2.30 -8.75 -6.81
N VAL A 32 -1.91 -9.44 -7.89
CA VAL A 32 -1.15 -8.85 -9.01
C VAL A 32 -1.90 -7.68 -9.66
N TYR A 33 -3.21 -7.78 -9.83
CA TYR A 33 -4.03 -6.68 -10.34
C TYR A 33 -4.08 -5.49 -9.38
N LYS A 34 -4.12 -5.73 -8.07
CA LYS A 34 -4.06 -4.66 -7.08
C LYS A 34 -2.71 -3.96 -7.08
N GLU A 35 -1.60 -4.70 -7.12
CA GLU A 35 -0.25 -4.12 -7.24
C GLU A 35 -0.08 -3.27 -8.48
N ASN A 36 -0.57 -3.73 -9.63
CA ASN A 36 -0.49 -2.98 -10.88
C ASN A 36 -1.53 -1.86 -10.98
N GLY A 37 -2.36 -1.66 -9.96
CA GLY A 37 -3.36 -0.60 -9.91
C GLY A 37 -4.56 -0.80 -10.82
N LYS A 38 -4.83 -2.05 -11.25
CA LYS A 38 -6.03 -2.45 -11.99
C LYS A 38 -7.21 -2.71 -11.05
N LYS A 39 -6.94 -3.04 -9.79
CA LYS A 39 -7.92 -3.15 -8.70
C LYS A 39 -7.42 -2.34 -7.51
N GLN A 40 -8.33 -1.90 -6.64
CA GLN A 40 -7.96 -1.24 -5.39
C GLN A 40 -7.84 -2.26 -4.26
N PHE A 41 -6.98 -1.98 -3.28
CA PHE A 41 -7.00 -2.68 -2.00
C PHE A 41 -8.20 -2.18 -1.17
N ASN A 42 -8.84 -3.07 -0.43
CA ASN A 42 -9.86 -2.67 0.56
C ASN A 42 -9.18 -2.35 1.90
N ALA A 43 -9.92 -1.72 2.82
CA ALA A 43 -9.37 -1.27 4.10
C ALA A 43 -8.77 -2.42 4.94
N ASN A 44 -9.40 -3.59 4.96
CA ASN A 44 -8.92 -4.75 5.72
C ASN A 44 -7.59 -5.28 5.14
N GLU A 45 -7.50 -5.37 3.81
CA GLU A 45 -6.25 -5.77 3.14
C GLU A 45 -5.13 -4.75 3.41
N MET A 46 -5.43 -3.45 3.34
CA MET A 46 -4.45 -2.40 3.62
C MET A 46 -3.96 -2.47 5.07
N PHE A 47 -4.85 -2.73 6.02
CA PHE A 47 -4.51 -2.92 7.43
C PHE A 47 -3.63 -4.16 7.64
N MET A 48 -3.99 -5.30 7.05
CA MET A 48 -3.17 -6.52 7.14
C MET A 48 -1.77 -6.34 6.54
N ILE A 49 -1.66 -5.63 5.42
CA ILE A 49 -0.37 -5.30 4.80
C ILE A 49 0.46 -4.36 5.68
N SER A 50 -0.18 -3.38 6.32
CA SER A 50 0.44 -2.45 7.27
C SER A 50 1.10 -3.20 8.43
N GLU A 51 0.36 -4.11 9.06
CA GLU A 51 0.85 -4.96 10.16
C GLU A 51 1.96 -5.90 9.70
N LEU A 52 1.81 -6.52 8.53
CA LEU A 52 2.81 -7.44 7.96
C LEU A 52 4.15 -6.76 7.69
N LEU A 53 4.14 -5.50 7.24
CA LEU A 53 5.33 -4.75 6.85
C LEU A 53 5.89 -3.87 7.97
N ASP A 54 5.20 -3.77 9.11
CA ASP A 54 5.51 -2.84 10.20
C ASP A 54 5.72 -1.39 9.68
N LYS A 55 4.75 -0.94 8.88
CA LYS A 55 4.71 0.41 8.30
C LYS A 55 3.31 0.97 8.47
N LYS A 56 3.18 2.30 8.45
CA LYS A 56 1.85 2.92 8.42
C LYS A 56 1.22 2.74 7.05
N ILE A 57 -0.11 2.62 7.02
CA ILE A 57 -0.89 2.58 5.78
C ILE A 57 -0.55 3.76 4.86
N GLU A 58 -0.37 4.96 5.43
CA GLU A 58 -0.03 6.17 4.69
C GLU A 58 1.33 6.07 3.97
N ASP A 59 2.31 5.44 4.59
CA ASP A 59 3.64 5.27 4.01
C ASP A 59 3.63 4.28 2.83
N ILE A 60 2.67 3.35 2.80
CA ILE A 60 2.57 2.31 1.76
C ILE A 60 1.69 2.75 0.58
N PHE A 61 0.56 3.41 0.87
CA PHE A 61 -0.52 3.60 -0.11
C PHE A 61 -0.80 5.06 -0.48
N LEU A 62 -0.22 6.05 0.22
CA LEU A 62 -0.37 7.45 -0.21
C LEU A 62 0.66 7.81 -1.29
N PRO A 63 0.25 8.54 -2.33
CA PRO A 63 1.20 9.09 -3.29
C PRO A 63 2.05 10.17 -2.59
N SER A 64 3.36 10.16 -2.83
CA SER A 64 4.31 11.08 -2.20
C SER A 64 4.01 12.57 -2.46
N ASN A 65 3.23 12.88 -3.50
CA ASN A 65 2.79 14.25 -3.81
C ASN A 65 1.62 14.74 -2.95
N SER A 66 0.93 13.87 -2.21
CA SER A 66 -0.25 14.25 -1.40
C SER A 66 0.10 15.06 -0.15
N ILE A 67 1.36 15.04 0.28
CA ILE A 67 1.85 15.81 1.44
C ILE A 67 2.04 17.30 1.08
N LEU A 68 2.26 17.64 -0.19
CA LEU A 68 2.48 19.03 -0.62
C LEU A 68 1.25 19.94 -0.49
N ASN A 69 0.06 19.39 -0.20
CA ASN A 69 -1.18 20.16 -0.06
C ASN A 69 -1.73 20.23 1.38
N ARG A 70 -0.98 19.78 2.40
CA ARG A 70 -1.42 19.83 3.82
C ARG A 70 -0.79 20.93 4.67
N VAL A 71 -0.11 21.91 4.07
CA VAL A 71 0.08 23.21 4.72
C VAL A 71 -1.09 24.10 4.31
N CYS A 72 -2.27 23.85 4.88
CA CYS A 72 -3.25 24.92 4.99
C CYS A 72 -2.69 25.91 6.00
N GLU A 73 -2.37 27.11 5.54
CA GLU A 73 -1.98 28.25 6.38
C GLU A 73 -3.12 28.60 7.34
N CYS A 74 -3.15 28.02 8.54
CA CYS A 74 -3.66 28.74 9.69
C CYS A 74 -2.51 29.63 10.21
N LYS A 75 -2.16 30.65 9.43
CA LYS A 75 -1.47 31.81 10.00
C LYS A 75 -2.48 32.47 10.91
N SER A 76 -2.22 32.38 12.20
CA SER A 76 -2.83 33.23 13.22
C SER A 76 -2.87 34.67 12.73
N ILE A 77 -4.06 35.29 12.75
CA ILE A 77 -4.35 36.67 13.13
C ILE A 77 -5.82 36.68 13.56
#